data_AF-A0A9D7YGJ9-F1
#
_entry.id   AF-A0A9D7YGJ9-F1
#
_cell.length_a   1.000
_cell.length_b   1.000
_cell.length_c   1.000
_cell.angle_alpha   90.00
_cell.angle_beta   90.00
_cell.angle_gamma   90.00
#
_symmetry.space_group_name_H-M   'P 1'
#
loop_
_entity.id
_entity.type
_entity.pdbx_description
1 polymer ?
#
loop_
_entity_poly.entity_id
_entity_poly.type
_entity_poly.pdbx_seq_one_letter_code
_entity_poly.pdbx_strand_id
1 'polypeptide(L)'
;MIFMTFSGEERALGSKHWVSNPTIPLTSIVAMINMDMIGRLKDGKLNVQGLGTSSMWPAIIDSAKKDLPLVVSTTADGFGPSDHSSFTGKGIPVLFYFTGLHSDYHRQPTPGIR
;
A
#
# COMPACT_ATOMS: atom_id res chain seq x y z
N MET A 1 -15.16 -1.31 -8.90
CA MET A 1 -13.99 -0.70 -8.22
C MET A 1 -14.50 0.12 -7.05
N ILE A 2 -13.90 -0.02 -5.87
CA ILE A 2 -14.28 0.70 -4.65
C ILE A 2 -13.08 1.55 -4.22
N PHE A 3 -13.32 2.81 -3.88
CA PHE A 3 -12.31 3.69 -3.28
C PHE A 3 -12.59 3.83 -1.79
N MET A 4 -11.54 3.75 -0.98
CA MET A 4 -11.65 3.76 0.47
C MET A 4 -10.56 4.64 1.07
N THR A 5 -10.93 5.41 2.08
CA THR A 5 -10.00 6.19 2.91
C THR A 5 -10.18 5.73 4.35
N PHE A 6 -9.19 5.06 4.91
CA PHE A 6 -9.28 4.55 6.27
C PHE A 6 -8.93 5.61 7.30
N SER A 7 -9.56 5.54 8.47
CA SER A 7 -9.23 6.34 9.64
C SER A 7 -8.38 5.51 10.61
N GLY A 8 -7.46 6.17 11.32
CA GLY A 8 -6.63 5.52 12.36
C GLY A 8 -5.69 4.44 11.82
N GLU A 9 -5.09 4.66 10.65
CA GLU A 9 -4.14 3.76 9.97
C GLU A 9 -2.94 3.40 10.87
N GLU A 10 -2.47 4.31 11.73
CA GLU A 10 -1.38 4.09 12.71
C GLU A 10 -1.58 2.86 13.61
N ARG A 11 -2.83 2.36 13.69
CA ARG A 11 -3.20 1.12 14.38
C ARG A 11 -4.05 0.18 13.50
N ALA A 12 -4.21 0.54 12.23
CA ALA A 12 -5.05 -0.06 11.21
C ALA A 12 -6.53 -0.16 11.64
N LEU A 13 -7.04 0.80 12.43
CA LEU A 13 -8.38 0.70 13.03
C LEU A 13 -9.48 0.63 11.97
N GLY A 14 -9.44 1.54 11.01
CA GLY A 14 -10.43 1.60 9.93
C GLY A 14 -10.42 0.35 9.05
N SER A 15 -9.24 -0.06 8.56
CA SER A 15 -9.13 -1.24 7.70
C SER A 15 -9.47 -2.54 8.44
N LYS A 16 -8.99 -2.73 9.68
CA LYS A 16 -9.35 -3.90 10.51
C LYS A 16 -10.84 -3.98 10.77
N HIS A 17 -11.48 -2.83 11.05
CA HIS A 17 -12.91 -2.78 11.26
C HIS A 17 -13.66 -3.19 9.99
N TRP A 18 -13.27 -2.64 8.84
CA TRP A 18 -13.97 -2.93 7.58
C TRP A 18 -13.81 -4.39 7.15
N VAL A 19 -12.61 -4.98 7.21
CA VAL A 19 -12.44 -6.40 6.86
C VAL A 19 -13.13 -7.36 7.84
N SER A 20 -13.52 -6.87 9.03
CA SER A 20 -14.33 -7.63 10.00
C SER A 20 -15.82 -7.40 9.83
N ASN A 21 -16.23 -6.27 9.25
CA ASN A 21 -17.63 -5.86 9.02
C ASN A 21 -17.79 -5.31 7.60
N PRO A 22 -17.57 -6.14 6.56
CA PRO A 22 -17.45 -5.62 5.21
C PRO A 22 -18.83 -5.29 4.64
N THR A 23 -18.91 -4.20 3.87
CA THR A 23 -20.15 -3.78 3.19
C THR A 23 -20.45 -4.60 1.94
N ILE A 24 -19.50 -5.44 1.50
CA ILE A 24 -19.61 -6.40 0.42
C ILE A 24 -18.97 -7.73 0.83
N PRO A 25 -19.31 -8.87 0.22
CA PRO A 25 -18.63 -10.13 0.52
C PRO A 25 -17.13 -10.05 0.23
N LEU A 26 -16.27 -10.42 1.18
CA LEU A 26 -14.80 -10.41 0.97
C LEU A 26 -14.38 -11.29 -0.23
N THR A 27 -15.12 -12.38 -0.48
CA THR A 27 -14.90 -13.28 -1.61
C THR A 27 -15.12 -12.64 -2.98
N SER A 28 -15.78 -11.48 -3.03
CA SER A 28 -15.94 -10.70 -4.28
C SER A 28 -14.77 -9.76 -4.55
N ILE A 29 -13.82 -9.63 -3.61
CA ILE A 29 -12.67 -8.74 -3.72
C ILE A 29 -11.53 -9.49 -4.39
N VAL A 30 -11.18 -9.08 -5.61
CA VAL A 30 -10.09 -9.70 -6.40
C VAL A 30 -8.71 -9.22 -5.96
N ALA A 31 -8.60 -7.97 -5.53
CA ALA A 31 -7.36 -7.38 -5.05
C ALA A 31 -7.64 -6.13 -4.19
N MET A 32 -6.70 -5.80 -3.32
CA MET A 32 -6.64 -4.53 -2.61
C MET A 32 -5.35 -3.79 -3.00
N ILE A 33 -5.50 -2.56 -3.49
CA ILE A 33 -4.39 -1.70 -3.86
C ILE A 33 -4.28 -0.60 -2.82
N ASN A 34 -3.15 -0.55 -2.13
CA ASN A 34 -2.89 0.42 -1.08
C ASN A 34 -1.84 1.43 -1.54
N MET A 35 -2.10 2.71 -1.30
CA MET A 35 -1.19 3.80 -1.59
C MET A 35 -0.98 4.60 -0.32
N ASP A 36 0.23 4.54 0.23
CA ASP A 36 0.58 5.28 1.44
C ASP A 36 1.92 5.96 1.23
N MET A 37 1.98 7.25 1.59
CA MET A 37 3.13 8.10 1.34
C MET A 37 3.62 8.05 -0.13
N ILE A 38 2.73 8.19 -1.11
CA ILE A 38 3.11 8.19 -2.53
C ILE A 38 3.47 9.57 -3.10
N GLY A 39 3.34 10.63 -2.30
CA GLY A 39 3.44 12.02 -2.76
C GLY A 39 4.86 12.59 -2.83
N ARG A 40 5.89 11.86 -2.37
CA ARG A 40 7.27 12.38 -2.25
C ARG A 40 8.27 11.42 -2.89
N LEU A 41 8.18 11.31 -4.21
CA LEU A 41 9.10 10.50 -5.00
C LEU A 41 10.52 11.08 -4.95
N LYS A 42 11.50 10.25 -4.58
CA LYS A 42 12.92 10.60 -4.58
C LYS A 42 13.70 9.67 -5.50
N ASP A 43 14.57 10.24 -6.33
CA ASP A 43 15.41 9.50 -7.30
C ASP A 43 14.62 8.58 -8.26
N GLY A 44 13.33 8.88 -8.50
CA GLY A 44 12.44 8.02 -9.30
C GLY A 44 12.10 6.67 -8.64
N LYS A 45 12.39 6.48 -7.35
CA LYS A 45 12.23 5.18 -6.68
C LYS A 45 10.82 4.96 -6.18
N LEU A 46 10.17 3.92 -6.68
CA LEU A 46 8.88 3.43 -6.19
C LEU A 46 9.08 2.05 -5.58
N ASN A 47 8.57 1.85 -4.38
CA ASN A 47 8.57 0.54 -3.76
C ASN A 47 7.18 -0.08 -3.85
N VAL A 48 7.12 -1.37 -4.16
CA VAL A 48 5.89 -2.16 -4.30
C VAL A 48 6.01 -3.42 -3.45
N GLN A 49 5.18 -3.54 -2.42
CA GLN A 49 5.12 -4.74 -1.57
C GLN A 49 3.89 -5.58 -1.90
N GLY A 50 3.85 -6.81 -1.41
CA GLY A 50 2.72 -7.72 -1.55
C GLY A 50 2.80 -8.68 -2.74
N LEU A 51 3.91 -8.72 -3.49
CA LEU A 51 4.00 -9.56 -4.69
C LEU A 51 3.81 -11.05 -4.40
N GLY A 52 4.08 -11.52 -3.18
CA GLY A 52 3.89 -12.91 -2.77
C GLY A 52 2.43 -13.28 -2.49
N THR A 53 1.51 -12.31 -2.45
CA THR A 53 0.09 -12.56 -2.19
C THR A 53 -0.69 -13.06 -3.41
N SER A 54 -0.08 -13.03 -4.60
CA SER A 54 -0.64 -13.61 -5.82
C SER A 54 0.46 -13.98 -6.81
N SER A 55 0.34 -15.15 -7.43
CA SER A 55 1.25 -15.60 -8.49
C SER A 55 1.20 -14.73 -9.75
N MET A 56 0.17 -13.90 -9.91
CA MET A 56 0.02 -13.00 -11.06
C MET A 56 0.81 -11.70 -10.92
N TRP A 57 1.13 -11.28 -9.69
CA TRP A 57 1.74 -9.96 -9.43
C TRP A 57 3.09 -9.73 -10.11
N PRO A 58 4.03 -10.68 -10.13
CA PRO A 58 5.33 -10.46 -10.79
C PRO A 58 5.16 -10.07 -12.27
N ALA A 59 4.39 -10.84 -13.03
CA ALA A 59 4.18 -10.58 -14.45
C ALA A 59 3.45 -9.24 -14.70
N ILE A 60 2.46 -8.91 -13.87
CA ILE A 60 1.71 -7.65 -13.99
C ILE A 60 2.63 -6.45 -13.69
N ILE A 61 3.43 -6.51 -12.62
CA ILE A 61 4.34 -5.43 -12.25
C ILE A 61 5.47 -5.27 -13.27
N ASP A 62 6.03 -6.37 -13.76
CA ASP A 62 7.07 -6.33 -14.80
C ASP A 62 6.55 -5.72 -16.10
N SER A 63 5.31 -6.04 -16.49
CA SER A 63 4.68 -5.41 -17.65
C SER A 63 4.38 -3.93 -17.40
N ALA A 64 3.85 -3.57 -16.23
CA ALA A 64 3.44 -2.20 -15.92
C ALA A 64 4.63 -1.23 -15.81
N LYS A 65 5.81 -1.71 -15.37
CA LYS A 65 6.99 -0.86 -15.18
C LYS A 65 7.81 -0.59 -16.43
N LYS A 66 7.59 -1.35 -17.52
CA LYS A 66 8.45 -1.35 -18.71
C LYS A 66 8.66 0.03 -19.35
N ASP A 67 7.60 0.84 -19.36
CA ASP A 67 7.59 2.15 -20.02
C ASP A 67 7.55 3.32 -19.01
N LEU A 68 7.80 3.04 -17.72
CA LEU A 68 7.80 4.04 -16.68
C LEU A 68 9.21 4.57 -16.39
N PRO A 69 9.39 5.89 -16.20
CA PRO A 69 10.66 6.47 -15.78
C PRO A 69 10.88 6.26 -14.26
N LEU A 70 10.61 5.06 -13.75
CA LEU A 70 10.65 4.71 -12.33
C LEU A 70 11.60 3.55 -12.07
N VAL A 71 12.33 3.64 -10.97
CA VAL A 71 13.10 2.53 -10.42
C VAL A 71 12.20 1.78 -9.43
N VAL A 72 11.59 0.69 -9.90
CA VAL A 72 10.65 -0.09 -9.10
C VAL A 72 11.37 -1.17 -8.31
N SER A 73 11.32 -1.06 -6.97
CA SER A 73 11.80 -2.10 -6.04
C SER A 73 10.62 -2.90 -5.50
N THR A 74 10.73 -4.23 -5.48
CA THR A 74 9.61 -5.10 -5.13
C THR A 74 9.92 -6.03 -3.96
N THR A 75 8.95 -6.27 -3.09
CA THR A 75 9.04 -7.29 -2.02
C THR A 75 7.85 -8.24 -2.06
N ALA A 76 8.09 -9.48 -1.62
CA ALA A 76 7.05 -10.51 -1.60
C ALA A 76 6.08 -10.38 -0.40
N ASP A 77 6.54 -9.80 0.72
CA ASP A 77 5.77 -9.73 1.95
C ASP A 77 4.46 -8.95 1.74
N GLY A 78 3.35 -9.53 2.19
CA GLY A 78 2.03 -8.89 2.19
C GLY A 78 1.71 -8.17 3.50
N PHE A 79 2.57 -8.27 4.51
CA PHE A 79 2.43 -7.56 5.77
C PHE A 79 3.40 -6.37 5.83
N GLY A 80 2.90 -5.26 6.36
CA GLY A 80 3.63 -4.02 6.54
C GLY A 80 2.86 -3.02 7.41
N PRO A 81 3.47 -1.88 7.75
CA PRO A 81 2.85 -0.85 8.58
C PRO A 81 1.92 0.03 7.72
N SER A 82 0.89 -0.57 7.11
CA SER A 82 -0.19 0.14 6.42
C SER A 82 -1.44 -0.73 6.27
N ASP A 83 -2.55 -0.16 5.81
CA ASP A 83 -3.87 -0.78 5.81
C ASP A 83 -4.00 -2.08 5.00
N HIS A 84 -3.12 -2.31 4.01
CA HIS A 84 -3.07 -3.54 3.23
C HIS A 84 -2.91 -4.81 4.10
N SER A 85 -2.20 -4.71 5.22
CA SER A 85 -2.01 -5.84 6.16
C SER A 85 -3.33 -6.44 6.64
N SER A 86 -4.36 -5.62 6.82
CA SER A 86 -5.70 -6.08 7.22
C SER A 86 -6.33 -7.00 6.16
N PHE A 87 -6.05 -6.76 4.88
CA PHE A 87 -6.55 -7.53 3.74
C PHE A 87 -5.71 -8.79 3.50
N THR A 88 -4.39 -8.70 3.65
CA THR A 88 -3.49 -9.86 3.63
C THR A 88 -3.90 -10.89 4.67
N GLY A 89 -4.26 -10.45 5.88
CA GLY A 89 -4.78 -11.33 6.94
C GLY A 89 -6.10 -12.03 6.61
N LYS A 90 -6.81 -11.62 5.55
CA LYS A 90 -8.01 -12.28 5.02
C LYS A 90 -7.75 -13.09 3.75
N GLY A 91 -6.48 -13.24 3.34
CA GLY A 91 -6.11 -13.97 2.11
C GLY A 91 -6.46 -13.22 0.83
N ILE A 92 -6.71 -11.92 0.90
CA ILE A 92 -6.97 -11.08 -0.28
C ILE A 92 -5.63 -10.67 -0.88
N PRO A 93 -5.41 -10.84 -2.20
CA PRO A 93 -4.22 -10.34 -2.87
C PRO A 93 -4.04 -8.83 -2.70
N VAL A 94 -2.84 -8.38 -2.35
CA VAL A 94 -2.54 -6.96 -2.14
C VAL A 94 -1.36 -6.48 -2.97
N LEU A 95 -1.39 -5.19 -3.32
CA LEU A 95 -0.19 -4.45 -3.71
C LEU A 95 -0.12 -3.17 -2.88
N PHE A 96 1.03 -2.91 -2.29
CA PHE A 96 1.26 -1.72 -1.48
C PHE A 96 2.35 -0.84 -2.11
N TYR A 97 1.98 0.39 -2.48
CA TYR A 97 2.85 1.38 -3.09
C TYR A 97 3.30 2.43 -2.07
N PHE A 98 4.62 2.65 -1.97
CA PHE A 98 5.21 3.67 -1.10
C PHE A 98 6.49 4.28 -1.72
N THR A 99 6.72 5.58 -1.53
CA THR A 99 7.93 6.26 -2.06
C THR A 99 9.05 6.40 -1.03
N GLY A 100 8.91 5.75 0.12
CA GLY A 100 9.89 5.73 1.20
C GLY A 100 9.66 6.78 2.27
N LEU A 101 10.37 6.64 3.39
CA LEU A 101 10.32 7.58 4.50
C LEU A 101 11.11 8.85 4.17
N HIS A 102 10.68 9.96 4.75
CA HIS A 102 11.40 11.24 4.67
C HIS A 102 11.69 11.78 6.07
N SER A 103 12.60 12.75 6.17
CA SER A 103 13.04 13.35 7.45
C SER A 103 11.89 13.92 8.29
N ASP A 104 10.82 14.38 7.65
CA ASP A 104 9.67 14.99 8.33
C ASP A 104 8.60 13.96 8.75
N TYR A 105 8.83 12.67 8.51
CA TYR A 105 7.85 11.63 8.80
C TYR A 105 7.68 11.46 10.32
N HIS A 106 6.43 11.45 10.79
CA HIS A 106 6.03 11.54 12.21
C HIS A 106 6.69 12.67 13.02
N ARG A 107 7.16 13.75 12.39
CA ARG A 107 7.65 14.93 13.10
C ARG A 107 6.60 16.03 13.13
N GLN A 108 6.46 16.67 14.29
CA GLN A 108 5.78 17.96 14.36
C GLN A 108 6.56 18.95 13.47
N PRO A 109 5.89 19.74 12.62
CA PRO A 109 6.58 20.83 11.92
C PRO A 109 7.22 21.74 12.97
N THR A 110 8.51 21.98 12.84
CA THR A 110 9.22 22.87 13.77
C THR A 110 8.63 24.27 13.65
N PRO A 111 8.13 24.89 14.73
CA PRO A 111 7.62 26.25 14.67
C PRO A 111 8.76 27.19 14.28
N GLY A 112 8.64 27.91 13.17
CA GLY A 112 9.42 29.12 12.92
C GLY A 112 10.40 29.16 11.74
N ILE A 113 10.34 28.26 10.76
CA ILE A 113 11.09 28.46 9.51
C ILE A 113 10.10 28.51 8.33
N ARG A 114 9.82 29.74 7.89
CA ARG A 114 9.30 30.07 6.56
C ARG A 114 10.47 30.47 5.66
#